data_AF-A0A7C7EGX2-F1
#
_entry.id   AF-A0A7C7EGX2-F1
#
_cell.length_a   1.000
_cell.length_b   1.000
_cell.length_c   1.000
_cell.angle_alpha   90.00
_cell.angle_beta   90.00
_cell.angle_gamma   90.00
#
_symmetry.space_group_name_H-M   'P 1'
#
loop_
_entity.id
_entity.type
_entity.pdbx_description
1 polymer ?
#
loop_
_entity_poly.entity_id
_entity_poly.type
_entity_poly.pdbx_seq_one_letter_code
_entity_poly.pdbx_strand_id
1 'polypeptide(L)'
;YKYFKKEVFDDQNEMNIYQIYDRIMVENNLLDFDDLQVLLYKLLNEHEGVRNYYRQKFQYILIDEFQDTDFLQYQIIKLLVGEHKNIFVVGDPDQSIYGFRGADYENANRFKRDFGNEHVLIINYRSTKKILDHANRLIKFNQNRPFEKELVCDLGDGFDPQIWSASTDIQEANMIANEIERLKKELGYSYNEIAILYRNNALSRLLEDTLMKYNIPYTIYGGLSFYQRKEIKDILAYIRVILDPSLDFYLKRIINVPKRAIGPTSVKKLEDKAKELGVSMFDAIDYLDVSSKTLEAFNEFKNLILRLRERLYDMNDLGEVVSYVAYQTEYIKMLEDEKDDISKERIENINELKSVFVQGDVFYEGTFIEKLTQILDQIALYTDLDQKLPEQGVILSTFHQVKGLEFKVVFMAVMEEDIFPSSLSILESGSLDEERRIAYVGVTRAKERLYLTYANQRLLYGSVKYSEPSRFIKEMMEPKKVMVSKRIEPSTQNTTFLKAGDKVNHQVFGEGIVVNVEDDIATIAFKMPHGVKKILENHPSLRKI
;
A
#
# COMPACT_ATOMS: atom_id res chain seq x y z
N TYR A 1 -19.96 18.08 2.80
CA TYR A 1 -21.15 17.29 2.41
C TYR A 1 -22.44 17.66 3.16
N LYS A 2 -22.42 17.78 4.50
CA LYS A 2 -23.62 17.99 5.35
C LYS A 2 -24.47 19.25 5.09
N TYR A 3 -23.94 20.31 4.47
CA TYR A 3 -24.65 21.60 4.37
C TYR A 3 -25.43 21.80 3.05
N PHE A 4 -24.91 21.33 1.92
CA PHE A 4 -25.41 21.71 0.59
C PHE A 4 -26.15 20.59 -0.18
N LYS A 5 -26.07 19.35 0.28
CA LYS A 5 -26.74 18.22 -0.40
C LYS A 5 -27.72 17.55 0.55
N LYS A 6 -29.00 17.96 0.49
CA LYS A 6 -30.11 17.26 1.16
C LYS A 6 -30.49 15.94 0.47
N GLU A 7 -29.96 15.68 -0.73
CA GLU A 7 -30.30 14.57 -1.62
C GLU A 7 -29.25 13.43 -1.62
N VAL A 8 -28.41 13.31 -0.59
CA VAL A 8 -27.28 12.34 -0.56
C VAL A 8 -27.62 11.05 0.19
N PHE A 9 -28.73 10.99 0.91
CA PHE A 9 -29.13 9.76 1.59
C PHE A 9 -29.85 8.86 0.61
N ASP A 10 -29.25 7.70 0.31
CA ASP A 10 -29.82 6.70 -0.60
C ASP A 10 -31.02 5.98 0.04
N ASP A 11 -31.13 6.01 1.38
CA ASP A 11 -32.25 5.45 2.16
C ASP A 11 -32.68 6.37 3.33
N GLN A 12 -33.98 6.37 3.62
CA GLN A 12 -34.61 7.01 4.77
C GLN A 12 -33.99 6.57 6.11
N ASN A 13 -33.47 5.34 6.19
CA ASN A 13 -32.76 4.85 7.38
C ASN A 13 -31.45 5.61 7.65
N GLU A 14 -30.68 5.92 6.61
CA GLU A 14 -29.43 6.66 6.74
C GLU A 14 -29.68 8.08 7.25
N MET A 15 -30.73 8.74 6.75
CA MET A 15 -31.12 10.05 7.24
C MET A 15 -31.53 10.01 8.72
N ASN A 16 -32.28 8.98 9.15
CA ASN A 16 -32.66 8.82 10.55
C ASN A 16 -31.43 8.60 11.45
N ILE A 17 -30.48 7.76 11.01
CA ILE A 17 -29.22 7.52 11.73
C ILE A 17 -28.42 8.83 11.82
N TYR A 18 -28.28 9.56 10.72
CA TYR A 18 -27.57 10.84 10.69
C TYR A 18 -28.22 11.87 11.64
N GLN A 19 -29.54 11.96 11.69
CA GLN A 19 -30.24 12.86 12.62
C GLN A 19 -30.02 12.49 14.09
N ILE A 20 -29.97 11.19 14.41
CA ILE A 20 -29.65 10.71 15.76
C ILE A 20 -28.19 11.04 16.09
N TYR A 21 -27.27 10.76 15.17
CA TYR A 21 -25.85 11.08 15.29
C TYR A 21 -25.63 12.58 15.57
N ASP A 22 -26.21 13.44 14.73
CA ASP A 22 -26.10 14.91 14.86
C ASP A 22 -26.66 15.40 16.19
N ARG A 23 -27.81 14.85 16.63
CA ARG A 23 -28.38 15.16 17.95
C ARG A 23 -27.43 14.78 19.08
N ILE A 24 -26.87 13.57 19.06
CA ILE A 24 -25.92 13.11 20.08
C ILE A 24 -24.68 14.00 20.09
N MET A 25 -24.14 14.35 18.92
CA MET A 25 -22.97 15.23 18.80
C MET A 25 -23.24 16.60 19.45
N VAL A 26 -24.39 17.21 19.14
CA VAL A 26 -24.79 18.52 19.69
C VAL A 26 -25.05 18.43 21.21
N GLU A 27 -25.80 17.43 21.68
CA GLU A 27 -26.10 17.25 23.11
C GLU A 27 -24.84 17.05 23.96
N ASN A 28 -23.79 16.47 23.37
CA ASN A 28 -22.50 16.25 24.05
C ASN A 28 -21.45 17.32 23.74
N ASN A 29 -21.80 18.37 23.00
CA ASN A 29 -20.88 19.45 22.58
C ASN A 29 -19.62 18.92 21.87
N LEU A 30 -19.81 17.95 20.97
CA LEU A 30 -18.77 17.32 20.16
C LEU A 30 -18.82 17.83 18.73
N LEU A 31 -17.66 17.85 18.06
CA LEU A 31 -17.51 18.20 16.64
C LEU A 31 -16.68 17.11 15.95
N ASP A 32 -17.10 16.69 14.76
CA ASP A 32 -16.25 15.91 13.86
C ASP A 32 -15.50 16.80 12.85
N PHE A 33 -14.68 16.18 12.00
CA PHE A 33 -13.85 16.91 11.03
C PHE A 33 -14.68 17.71 10.00
N ASP A 34 -15.85 17.22 9.61
CA ASP A 34 -16.73 17.93 8.69
C ASP A 34 -17.41 19.11 9.38
N ASP A 35 -17.76 18.94 10.66
CA ASP A 35 -18.40 19.98 11.46
C ASP A 35 -17.49 21.20 11.64
N LEU A 36 -16.17 21.00 11.74
CA LEU A 36 -15.20 22.09 11.78
C LEU A 36 -15.35 23.03 10.57
N GLN A 37 -15.64 22.49 9.40
CA GLN A 37 -15.81 23.29 8.17
C GLN A 37 -17.23 23.82 8.06
N VAL A 38 -18.24 22.97 8.31
CA VAL A 38 -19.65 23.34 8.16
C VAL A 38 -20.07 24.40 9.16
N LEU A 39 -19.68 24.26 10.43
CA LEU A 39 -20.00 25.24 11.46
C LEU A 39 -19.19 26.53 11.28
N LEU A 40 -17.94 26.45 10.80
CA LEU A 40 -17.19 27.66 10.44
C LEU A 40 -17.91 28.43 9.31
N TYR A 41 -18.36 27.73 8.28
CA TYR A 41 -19.15 28.35 7.22
C TYR A 41 -20.43 29.00 7.77
N LYS A 42 -21.22 28.27 8.58
CA LYS A 42 -22.43 28.82 9.23
C LYS A 42 -22.12 30.05 10.06
N LEU A 43 -21.11 29.99 10.91
CA LEU A 43 -20.68 31.09 11.77
C LEU A 43 -20.32 32.33 10.95
N LEU A 44 -19.50 32.17 9.91
CA LEU A 44 -19.10 33.27 9.05
C LEU A 44 -20.27 33.80 8.21
N ASN A 45 -21.19 32.95 7.77
CA ASN A 45 -22.33 33.34 6.95
C ASN A 45 -23.38 34.12 7.76
N GLU A 46 -23.71 33.62 8.95
CA GLU A 46 -24.81 34.12 9.79
C GLU A 46 -24.39 35.26 10.74
N HIS A 47 -23.14 35.27 11.22
CA HIS A 47 -22.65 36.27 12.18
C HIS A 47 -21.68 37.26 11.55
N GLU A 48 -22.22 38.37 11.04
CA GLU A 48 -21.45 39.41 10.36
C GLU A 48 -20.30 39.99 11.21
N GLY A 49 -20.52 40.21 12.51
CA GLY A 49 -19.47 40.75 13.39
C GLY A 49 -18.22 39.87 13.45
N VAL A 50 -18.41 38.55 13.51
CA VAL A 50 -17.31 37.56 13.52
C VAL A 50 -16.63 37.53 12.15
N ARG A 51 -17.41 37.51 11.06
CA ARG A 51 -16.88 37.57 9.70
C ARG A 51 -16.05 38.83 9.46
N ASN A 52 -16.53 39.99 9.88
CA ASN A 52 -15.84 41.27 9.72
C ASN A 52 -14.57 41.35 10.58
N TYR A 53 -14.59 40.78 11.80
CA TYR A 53 -13.39 40.63 12.61
C TYR A 53 -12.29 39.84 11.88
N TYR A 54 -12.63 38.68 11.30
CA TYR A 54 -11.65 37.88 10.57
C TYR A 54 -11.20 38.51 9.26
N ARG A 55 -12.08 39.19 8.51
CA ARG A 55 -11.70 40.00 7.34
C ARG A 55 -10.66 41.07 7.67
N GLN A 56 -10.87 41.78 8.78
CA GLN A 56 -9.91 42.81 9.24
C GLN A 56 -8.58 42.20 9.69
N LYS A 57 -8.63 41.02 10.31
CA LYS A 57 -7.44 40.29 10.74
C LYS A 57 -6.65 39.70 9.56
N PHE A 58 -7.33 39.11 8.59
CA PHE A 58 -6.75 38.45 7.43
C PHE A 58 -6.87 39.33 6.18
N GLN A 59 -6.08 40.40 6.16
CA GLN A 59 -6.08 41.35 5.04
C GLN A 59 -5.56 40.76 3.72
N TYR A 60 -4.77 39.68 3.80
CA TYR A 60 -4.22 38.94 2.68
C TYR A 60 -4.37 37.45 2.96
N ILE A 61 -4.95 36.72 2.02
CA ILE A 61 -5.19 35.27 2.13
C ILE A 61 -4.36 34.57 1.06
N LEU A 62 -3.49 33.64 1.49
CA LEU A 62 -2.69 32.80 0.62
C LEU A 62 -3.17 31.36 0.77
N ILE A 63 -3.46 30.70 -0.35
CA ILE A 63 -3.92 29.32 -0.38
C ILE A 63 -3.03 28.55 -1.36
N ASP A 64 -2.48 27.44 -0.88
CA ASP A 64 -1.76 26.47 -1.69
C ASP A 64 -2.66 25.27 -2.01
N GLU A 65 -2.27 24.44 -2.99
CA GLU A 65 -2.99 23.23 -3.40
C GLU A 65 -4.50 23.46 -3.70
N PHE A 66 -4.82 24.63 -4.27
CA PHE A 66 -6.21 25.07 -4.45
C PHE A 66 -7.09 24.11 -5.26
N GLN A 67 -6.48 23.31 -6.16
CA GLN A 67 -7.18 22.28 -6.94
C GLN A 67 -7.83 21.18 -6.10
N ASP A 68 -7.32 20.93 -4.89
CA ASP A 68 -7.84 19.87 -4.00
C ASP A 68 -8.94 20.39 -3.08
N THR A 69 -9.34 21.66 -3.22
CA THR A 69 -10.39 22.24 -2.39
C THR A 69 -11.77 21.73 -2.78
N ASP A 70 -12.60 21.47 -1.78
CA ASP A 70 -14.02 21.17 -2.01
C ASP A 70 -14.85 22.45 -2.18
N PHE A 71 -16.13 22.30 -2.53
CA PHE A 71 -17.03 23.44 -2.70
C PHE A 71 -17.27 24.25 -1.41
N LEU A 72 -17.34 23.60 -0.25
CA LEU A 72 -17.58 24.26 1.04
C LEU A 72 -16.38 25.13 1.44
N GLN A 73 -15.17 24.59 1.29
CA GLN A 73 -13.92 25.32 1.51
C GLN A 73 -13.85 26.56 0.63
N TYR A 74 -14.20 26.43 -0.65
CA TYR A 74 -14.30 27.56 -1.57
C TYR A 74 -15.27 28.64 -1.07
N GLN A 75 -16.45 28.27 -0.55
CA GLN A 75 -17.40 29.24 0.01
C GLN A 75 -16.87 29.93 1.27
N ILE A 76 -16.18 29.20 2.16
CA ILE A 76 -15.55 29.78 3.36
C ILE A 76 -14.50 30.81 2.94
N ILE A 77 -13.65 30.47 1.98
CA ILE A 77 -12.63 31.38 1.41
C ILE A 77 -13.31 32.65 0.90
N LYS A 78 -14.38 32.52 0.11
CA LYS A 78 -15.12 33.66 -0.44
C LYS A 78 -15.70 34.58 0.65
N LEU A 79 -16.23 34.00 1.74
CA LEU A 79 -16.72 34.78 2.88
C LEU A 79 -15.59 35.54 3.58
N LEU A 80 -14.42 34.93 3.75
CA LEU A 80 -13.26 35.52 4.41
C LEU A 80 -12.59 36.62 3.56
N VAL A 81 -12.54 36.47 2.23
CA VAL A 81 -11.95 37.48 1.33
C VAL A 81 -12.83 38.72 1.21
N GLY A 82 -14.16 38.54 1.18
CA GLY A 82 -15.09 39.67 1.06
C GLY A 82 -14.79 40.59 -0.14
N GLU A 83 -14.85 41.91 0.09
CA GLU A 83 -14.76 42.92 -0.98
C GLU A 83 -13.32 43.34 -1.34
N HIS A 84 -12.34 43.14 -0.46
CA HIS A 84 -10.97 43.60 -0.71
C HIS A 84 -10.24 42.75 -1.76
N LYS A 85 -10.68 41.50 -1.99
CA LYS A 85 -10.15 40.59 -3.03
C LYS A 85 -8.62 40.37 -2.98
N ASN A 86 -8.00 40.60 -1.82
CA ASN A 86 -6.59 40.33 -1.59
C ASN A 86 -6.39 38.83 -1.32
N ILE A 87 -6.55 38.03 -2.37
CA ILE A 87 -6.38 36.59 -2.33
C ILE A 87 -5.33 36.18 -3.36
N PHE A 88 -4.45 35.29 -2.95
CA PHE A 88 -3.46 34.65 -3.81
C PHE A 88 -3.62 33.14 -3.68
N VAL A 89 -4.02 32.48 -4.76
CA VAL A 89 -4.16 31.03 -4.80
C VAL A 89 -3.09 30.45 -5.71
N VAL A 90 -2.51 29.33 -5.28
CA VAL A 90 -1.62 28.50 -6.07
C VAL A 90 -2.28 27.14 -6.23
N GLY A 91 -2.27 26.61 -7.44
CA GLY A 91 -2.78 25.30 -7.70
C GLY A 91 -2.47 24.81 -9.11
N ASP A 92 -2.57 23.50 -9.26
CA ASP A 92 -2.40 22.81 -10.53
C ASP A 92 -3.57 21.86 -10.77
N PRO A 93 -4.54 22.21 -11.63
CA PRO A 93 -5.67 21.34 -11.95
C PRO A 93 -5.26 19.98 -12.55
N ASP A 94 -4.09 19.89 -13.19
CA ASP A 94 -3.55 18.61 -13.68
C ASP A 94 -3.01 17.71 -12.55
N GLN A 95 -2.93 18.23 -11.31
CA GLN A 95 -2.55 17.48 -10.10
C GLN A 95 -3.73 17.25 -9.13
N SER A 96 -4.97 17.54 -9.55
CA SER A 96 -6.18 17.25 -8.77
C SER A 96 -6.46 15.74 -8.73
N ILE A 97 -6.11 15.09 -7.63
CA ILE A 97 -6.17 13.62 -7.44
C ILE A 97 -6.95 13.19 -6.19
N TYR A 98 -7.65 14.12 -5.53
CA TYR A 98 -8.51 13.85 -4.37
C TYR A 98 -10.00 13.99 -4.71
N GLY A 99 -10.39 13.68 -5.95
CA GLY A 99 -11.80 13.74 -6.38
C GLY A 99 -12.71 12.89 -5.50
N PHE A 100 -12.22 11.71 -5.11
CA PHE A 100 -12.90 10.80 -4.17
C PHE A 100 -13.16 11.41 -2.77
N ARG A 101 -12.42 12.45 -2.36
CA ARG A 101 -12.66 13.18 -1.10
C ARG A 101 -13.56 14.41 -1.28
N GLY A 102 -14.09 14.63 -2.48
CA GLY A 102 -14.97 15.75 -2.80
C GLY A 102 -14.25 17.00 -3.29
N ALA A 103 -12.95 16.91 -3.63
CA ALA A 103 -12.24 17.98 -4.32
C ALA A 103 -12.97 18.32 -5.62
N ASP A 104 -13.22 19.60 -5.86
CA ASP A 104 -13.99 20.06 -7.02
C ASP A 104 -13.10 20.89 -7.93
N TYR A 105 -12.62 20.30 -9.02
CA TYR A 105 -11.77 20.96 -10.00
C TYR A 105 -12.43 22.20 -10.63
N GLU A 106 -13.77 22.31 -10.61
CA GLU A 106 -14.49 23.50 -11.05
C GLU A 106 -14.25 24.72 -10.16
N ASN A 107 -13.69 24.54 -8.96
CA ASN A 107 -13.29 25.66 -8.11
C ASN A 107 -12.29 26.60 -8.81
N ALA A 108 -11.45 26.09 -9.70
CA ALA A 108 -10.56 26.93 -10.49
C ALA A 108 -11.35 27.86 -11.46
N ASN A 109 -12.37 27.32 -12.14
CA ASN A 109 -13.26 28.10 -13.00
C ASN A 109 -14.08 29.11 -12.19
N ARG A 110 -14.58 28.71 -11.00
CA ARG A 110 -15.30 29.61 -10.09
C ARG A 110 -14.41 30.75 -9.59
N PHE A 111 -13.17 30.46 -9.23
CA PHE A 111 -12.21 31.46 -8.79
C PHE A 111 -11.95 32.50 -9.88
N LYS A 112 -11.73 32.05 -11.13
CA LYS A 112 -11.56 32.92 -12.29
C LYS A 112 -12.76 33.86 -12.50
N ARG A 113 -13.98 33.33 -12.35
CA ARG A 113 -15.21 34.13 -12.46
C ARG A 113 -15.38 35.15 -11.31
N ASP A 114 -15.08 34.74 -10.08
CA ASP A 114 -15.41 35.53 -8.89
C ASP A 114 -14.33 36.60 -8.56
N PHE A 115 -13.05 36.28 -8.78
CA PHE A 115 -11.91 37.13 -8.40
C PHE A 115 -11.12 37.70 -9.59
N GLY A 116 -11.19 37.06 -10.76
CA GLY A 116 -10.45 37.50 -11.95
C GLY A 116 -8.93 37.31 -11.81
N ASN A 117 -8.20 37.65 -12.88
CA ASN A 117 -6.75 37.50 -13.05
C ASN A 117 -6.21 36.07 -12.95
N GLU A 118 -5.39 35.71 -13.92
CA GLU A 118 -4.75 34.41 -14.00
C GLU A 118 -3.31 34.61 -14.45
N HIS A 119 -2.37 34.05 -13.70
CA HIS A 119 -0.98 33.96 -14.11
C HIS A 119 -0.61 32.48 -14.21
N VAL A 120 -0.43 32.02 -15.45
CA VAL A 120 -0.03 30.64 -15.71
C VAL A 120 1.48 30.53 -15.55
N LEU A 121 1.93 29.83 -14.51
CA LEU A 121 3.33 29.50 -14.31
C LEU A 121 3.64 28.20 -15.08
N ILE A 122 4.47 28.32 -16.10
CA ILE A 122 4.84 27.19 -16.97
C ILE A 122 6.28 26.69 -16.74
N ILE A 123 7.12 27.48 -16.07
CA ILE A 123 8.52 27.09 -15.85
C ILE A 123 8.60 26.09 -14.72
N ASN A 124 9.20 24.93 -15.00
CA ASN A 124 9.46 23.87 -14.04
C ASN A 124 10.96 23.81 -13.73
N TYR A 125 11.26 23.98 -12.44
CA TYR A 125 12.62 23.99 -11.89
C TYR A 125 13.02 22.65 -11.23
N ARG A 126 12.15 21.64 -11.29
CA ARG A 126 12.33 20.34 -10.61
C ARG A 126 12.87 19.28 -11.56
N SER A 127 12.18 19.07 -12.66
CA SER A 127 12.34 17.94 -13.55
C SER A 127 13.11 18.35 -14.80
N THR A 128 13.98 17.46 -15.26
CA THR A 128 14.66 17.64 -16.55
C THR A 128 13.68 17.60 -17.73
N LYS A 129 14.09 18.17 -18.87
CA LYS A 129 13.21 18.37 -20.03
C LYS A 129 12.66 17.06 -20.55
N LYS A 130 13.46 16.01 -20.64
CA LYS A 130 12.99 14.70 -21.10
C LYS A 130 11.86 14.16 -20.23
N ILE A 131 11.95 14.26 -18.91
CA ILE A 131 10.86 13.84 -18.02
C ILE A 131 9.59 14.69 -18.26
N LEU A 132 9.75 16.01 -18.40
CA LEU A 132 8.63 16.92 -18.65
C LEU A 132 7.97 16.70 -20.01
N ASP A 133 8.73 16.39 -21.05
CA ASP A 133 8.20 16.08 -22.39
C ASP A 133 7.28 14.85 -22.34
N HIS A 134 7.62 13.84 -21.52
CA HIS A 134 6.76 12.67 -21.28
C HIS A 134 5.52 13.05 -20.45
N ALA A 135 5.68 13.84 -19.38
CA ALA A 135 4.57 14.31 -18.55
C ALA A 135 3.54 15.14 -19.35
N ASN A 136 4.02 16.09 -20.15
CA ASN A 136 3.20 16.96 -21.01
C ASN A 136 2.43 16.15 -22.06
N ARG A 137 3.03 15.09 -22.63
CA ARG A 137 2.33 14.19 -23.57
C ARG A 137 1.24 13.39 -22.89
N LEU A 138 1.54 12.80 -21.74
CA LEU A 138 0.57 12.04 -20.96
C LEU A 138 -0.67 12.88 -20.67
N ILE A 139 -0.50 14.05 -20.05
CA ILE A 139 -1.65 14.84 -19.61
C ILE A 139 -2.49 15.39 -20.76
N LYS A 140 -1.92 15.56 -21.97
CA LYS A 140 -2.67 15.98 -23.18
C LYS A 140 -3.78 15.01 -23.58
N PHE A 141 -3.79 13.76 -23.09
CA PHE A 141 -4.88 12.81 -23.34
C PHE A 141 -6.12 13.04 -22.47
N ASN A 142 -6.03 13.84 -21.39
CA ASN A 142 -7.21 14.20 -20.61
C ASN A 142 -8.12 15.13 -21.41
N GLN A 143 -9.41 14.79 -21.50
CA GLN A 143 -10.38 15.62 -22.22
C GLN A 143 -10.85 16.80 -21.38
N ASN A 144 -10.91 16.63 -20.04
CA ASN A 144 -11.37 17.64 -19.11
C ASN A 144 -10.20 18.34 -18.42
N ARG A 145 -9.51 19.21 -19.18
CA ARG A 145 -8.45 20.08 -18.66
C ARG A 145 -8.96 21.53 -18.57
N PRO A 146 -9.13 22.09 -17.36
CA PRO A 146 -9.59 23.48 -17.20
C PRO A 146 -8.65 24.50 -17.86
N PHE A 147 -7.35 24.18 -17.92
CA PHE A 147 -6.33 25.00 -18.55
C PHE A 147 -5.37 24.15 -19.37
N GLU A 148 -5.22 24.50 -20.64
CA GLU A 148 -4.13 23.96 -21.44
C GLU A 148 -2.84 24.66 -21.06
N LYS A 149 -1.92 23.89 -20.49
CA LYS A 149 -0.54 24.34 -20.25
C LYS A 149 0.44 23.26 -20.67
N GLU A 150 1.63 23.73 -21.02
CA GLU A 150 2.79 22.91 -21.35
C GLU A 150 3.95 23.39 -20.50
N LEU A 151 4.45 22.51 -19.62
CA LEU A 151 5.55 22.86 -18.73
C LEU A 151 6.87 22.92 -19.50
N VAL A 152 7.68 23.93 -19.19
CA VAL A 152 8.99 24.17 -19.81
C VAL A 152 10.09 23.99 -18.77
N CYS A 153 11.14 23.26 -19.12
CA CYS A 153 12.29 22.95 -18.26
C CYS A 153 13.27 24.14 -18.12
N ASP A 154 13.87 24.30 -16.94
CA ASP A 154 15.01 25.21 -16.68
C ASP A 154 16.37 24.49 -16.42
N LEU A 155 16.36 23.17 -16.22
CA LEU A 155 17.54 22.39 -15.80
C LEU A 155 18.36 21.77 -16.96
N GLY A 156 17.85 21.81 -18.19
CA GLY A 156 18.44 21.17 -19.38
C GLY A 156 17.78 19.83 -19.77
N ASP A 157 18.38 19.13 -20.74
CA ASP A 157 17.74 17.97 -21.39
C ASP A 157 17.53 16.78 -20.42
N GLY A 158 18.56 16.41 -19.64
CA GLY A 158 18.51 15.25 -18.74
C GLY A 158 18.53 13.90 -19.44
N PHE A 159 18.10 12.85 -18.72
CA PHE A 159 18.04 11.48 -19.24
C PHE A 159 16.63 11.13 -19.72
N ASP A 160 16.55 10.36 -20.81
CA ASP A 160 15.27 9.83 -21.29
C ASP A 160 14.70 8.82 -20.27
N PRO A 161 13.39 8.90 -19.94
CA PRO A 161 12.75 7.89 -19.10
C PRO A 161 12.95 6.47 -19.65
N GLN A 162 13.28 5.53 -18.77
CA GLN A 162 13.48 4.13 -19.17
C GLN A 162 12.23 3.31 -18.95
N ILE A 163 11.89 2.45 -19.92
CA ILE A 163 10.78 1.48 -19.80
C ILE A 163 11.35 0.08 -19.71
N TRP A 164 11.04 -0.61 -18.62
CA TRP A 164 11.53 -1.96 -18.35
C TRP A 164 10.37 -2.95 -18.30
N SER A 165 10.56 -4.06 -19.02
CA SER A 165 9.63 -5.18 -19.04
C SER A 165 10.27 -6.37 -18.33
N ALA A 166 9.57 -6.97 -17.38
CA ALA A 166 9.96 -8.21 -16.75
C ALA A 166 9.03 -9.35 -17.18
N SER A 167 9.51 -10.59 -17.15
CA SER A 167 8.64 -11.73 -17.43
C SER A 167 7.71 -12.01 -16.25
N THR A 168 8.20 -11.78 -15.02
CA THR A 168 7.46 -11.96 -13.77
C THR A 168 7.62 -10.76 -12.84
N ASP A 169 6.69 -10.61 -11.90
CA ASP A 169 6.75 -9.68 -10.77
C ASP A 169 8.03 -9.80 -9.92
N ILE A 170 8.49 -11.03 -9.66
CA ILE A 170 9.76 -11.27 -8.96
C ILE A 170 10.93 -10.71 -9.77
N GLN A 171 10.94 -10.91 -11.09
CA GLN A 171 11.98 -10.35 -11.96
C GLN A 171 11.94 -8.81 -11.95
N GLU A 172 10.75 -8.20 -11.99
CA GLU A 172 10.60 -6.74 -11.89
C GLU A 172 11.20 -6.20 -10.58
N ALA A 173 10.83 -6.78 -9.45
CA ALA A 173 11.33 -6.35 -8.14
C ALA A 173 12.86 -6.49 -8.04
N ASN A 174 13.42 -7.61 -8.52
CA ASN A 174 14.86 -7.81 -8.56
C ASN A 174 15.57 -6.81 -9.50
N MET A 175 14.98 -6.49 -10.65
CA MET A 175 15.50 -5.47 -11.57
C MET A 175 15.57 -4.10 -10.91
N ILE A 176 14.51 -3.70 -10.19
CA ILE A 176 14.48 -2.45 -9.42
C ILE A 176 15.58 -2.45 -8.35
N ALA A 177 15.68 -3.50 -7.54
CA ALA A 177 16.69 -3.59 -6.48
C ALA A 177 18.13 -3.55 -7.02
N ASN A 178 18.41 -4.28 -8.10
CA ASN A 178 19.71 -4.28 -8.76
C ASN A 178 20.08 -2.88 -9.29
N GLU A 179 19.12 -2.15 -9.86
CA GLU A 179 19.36 -0.79 -10.35
C GLU A 179 19.60 0.20 -9.22
N ILE A 180 18.87 0.07 -8.12
CA ILE A 180 19.08 0.89 -6.92
C ILE A 180 20.52 0.69 -6.41
N GLU A 181 20.99 -0.55 -6.34
CA GLU A 181 22.38 -0.85 -5.97
C GLU A 181 23.38 -0.26 -6.96
N ARG A 182 23.10 -0.34 -8.26
CA ARG A 182 23.94 0.27 -9.31
C ARG A 182 23.99 1.80 -9.17
N LEU A 183 22.84 2.45 -8.99
CA LEU A 183 22.71 3.88 -8.76
C LEU A 183 23.48 4.32 -7.52
N LYS A 184 23.44 3.52 -6.44
CA LYS A 184 24.17 3.77 -5.20
C LYS A 184 25.69 3.62 -5.38
N LYS A 185 26.13 2.48 -5.92
CA LYS A 185 27.55 2.09 -5.98
C LYS A 185 28.32 2.77 -7.10
N GLU A 186 27.73 2.91 -8.27
CA GLU A 186 28.43 3.43 -9.46
C GLU A 186 28.19 4.92 -9.66
N LEU A 187 26.98 5.40 -9.37
CA LEU A 187 26.56 6.77 -9.66
C LEU A 187 26.47 7.66 -8.40
N GLY A 188 26.65 7.09 -7.21
CA GLY A 188 26.77 7.83 -5.96
C GLY A 188 25.47 8.40 -5.38
N TYR A 189 24.30 7.99 -5.88
CA TYR A 189 23.01 8.42 -5.32
C TYR A 189 22.85 7.97 -3.86
N SER A 190 22.10 8.72 -3.05
CA SER A 190 21.70 8.26 -1.71
C SER A 190 20.33 7.58 -1.74
N TYR A 191 20.10 6.61 -0.85
CA TYR A 191 18.83 5.85 -0.85
C TYR A 191 17.61 6.76 -0.66
N ASN A 192 17.71 7.78 0.20
CA ASN A 192 16.66 8.78 0.42
C ASN A 192 16.38 9.71 -0.78
N GLU A 193 17.20 9.67 -1.83
CA GLU A 193 16.97 10.39 -3.08
C GLU A 193 16.22 9.55 -4.12
N ILE A 194 15.90 8.30 -3.77
CA ILE A 194 15.26 7.31 -4.63
C ILE A 194 13.88 6.98 -4.06
N ALA A 195 12.87 6.97 -4.93
CA ALA A 195 11.54 6.51 -4.59
C ALA A 195 11.03 5.41 -5.52
N ILE A 196 10.28 4.46 -4.98
CA ILE A 196 9.48 3.47 -5.70
C ILE A 196 8.00 3.79 -5.44
N LEU A 197 7.29 4.09 -6.51
CA LEU A 197 5.89 4.50 -6.49
C LEU A 197 5.01 3.42 -7.11
N TYR A 198 3.89 3.14 -6.47
CA TYR A 198 2.94 2.12 -6.89
C TYR A 198 1.49 2.57 -6.66
N ARG A 199 0.51 1.86 -7.26
CA ARG A 199 -0.89 2.31 -7.27
C ARG A 199 -1.64 2.06 -5.96
N ASN A 200 -1.41 0.94 -5.29
CA ASN A 200 -2.02 0.60 -4.01
C ASN A 200 -1.01 -0.05 -3.06
N ASN A 201 -1.35 -0.10 -1.78
CA ASN A 201 -0.46 -0.59 -0.73
C ASN A 201 -0.28 -2.12 -0.74
N ALA A 202 -1.11 -2.89 -1.45
CA ALA A 202 -0.89 -4.33 -1.58
C ALA A 202 0.37 -4.63 -2.41
N LEU A 203 0.64 -3.81 -3.44
CA LEU A 203 1.80 -3.99 -4.33
C LEU A 203 3.16 -3.74 -3.64
N SER A 204 3.17 -3.13 -2.46
CA SER A 204 4.41 -2.83 -1.75
C SER A 204 5.13 -4.09 -1.26
N ARG A 205 4.38 -5.15 -0.91
CA ARG A 205 4.92 -6.36 -0.24
C ARG A 205 6.12 -6.96 -0.96
N LEU A 206 5.98 -7.28 -2.25
CA LEU A 206 7.06 -7.95 -2.99
C LEU A 206 8.28 -7.03 -3.14
N LEU A 207 8.07 -5.72 -3.23
CA LEU A 207 9.16 -4.74 -3.27
C LEU A 207 9.87 -4.69 -1.91
N GLU A 208 9.13 -4.64 -0.81
CA GLU A 208 9.67 -4.69 0.57
C GLU A 208 10.51 -5.97 0.78
N ASP A 209 9.93 -7.15 0.49
CA ASP A 209 10.62 -8.45 0.57
C ASP A 209 11.93 -8.46 -0.23
N THR A 210 11.90 -7.89 -1.44
CA THR A 210 13.08 -7.84 -2.30
C THR A 210 14.14 -6.88 -1.76
N LEU A 211 13.76 -5.68 -1.32
CA LEU A 211 14.72 -4.72 -0.77
C LEU A 211 15.39 -5.26 0.51
N MET A 212 14.63 -5.92 1.38
CA MET A 212 15.18 -6.64 2.54
C MET A 212 16.19 -7.71 2.12
N LYS A 213 15.87 -8.53 1.12
CA LYS A 213 16.77 -9.56 0.58
C LYS A 213 18.10 -8.98 0.09
N TYR A 214 18.07 -7.80 -0.51
CA TYR A 214 19.25 -7.09 -1.00
C TYR A 214 19.97 -6.25 0.07
N ASN A 215 19.48 -6.24 1.32
CA ASN A 215 19.93 -5.35 2.40
C ASN A 215 19.87 -3.86 2.01
N ILE A 216 18.88 -3.49 1.21
CA ILE A 216 18.61 -2.09 0.84
C ILE A 216 17.67 -1.51 1.89
N PRO A 217 18.07 -0.47 2.63
CA PRO A 217 17.18 0.17 3.60
C PRO A 217 16.04 0.88 2.87
N TYR A 218 14.84 0.80 3.43
CA TYR A 218 13.65 1.41 2.84
C TYR A 218 12.73 2.01 3.91
N THR A 219 11.83 2.88 3.49
CA THR A 219 10.83 3.51 4.36
C THR A 219 9.49 3.61 3.63
N ILE A 220 8.42 3.15 4.25
CA ILE A 220 7.05 3.35 3.74
C ILE A 220 6.60 4.77 4.11
N TYR A 221 6.36 5.62 3.11
CA TYR A 221 5.83 6.95 3.33
C TYR A 221 4.31 6.91 3.51
N GLY A 222 3.81 7.55 4.57
CA GLY A 222 2.36 7.65 4.82
C GLY A 222 1.67 6.33 5.18
N GLY A 223 2.43 5.29 5.54
CA GLY A 223 1.88 3.96 5.84
C GLY A 223 2.78 3.12 6.75
N LEU A 224 2.36 1.87 6.97
CA LEU A 224 3.12 0.85 7.71
C LEU A 224 3.67 -0.19 6.74
N SER A 225 4.80 -0.83 7.11
CA SER A 225 5.29 -2.01 6.36
C SER A 225 4.24 -3.11 6.32
N PHE A 226 4.26 -3.93 5.27
CA PHE A 226 3.16 -4.86 4.97
C PHE A 226 2.80 -5.76 6.17
N TYR A 227 3.80 -6.40 6.80
CA TYR A 227 3.60 -7.29 7.94
C TYR A 227 3.29 -6.55 9.26
N GLN A 228 3.42 -5.21 9.28
CA GLN A 228 3.05 -4.40 10.44
C GLN A 228 1.57 -4.05 10.49
N ARG A 229 0.85 -4.15 9.38
CA ARG A 229 -0.56 -3.81 9.25
C ARG A 229 -1.45 -4.66 10.16
N LYS A 230 -2.53 -4.07 10.65
CA LYS A 230 -3.37 -4.67 11.70
C LYS A 230 -3.99 -5.99 11.23
N GLU A 231 -4.62 -5.95 10.06
CA GLU A 231 -5.29 -7.07 9.42
C GLU A 231 -4.34 -8.23 9.12
N ILE A 232 -3.11 -7.94 8.69
CA ILE A 232 -2.08 -8.95 8.45
C ILE A 232 -1.68 -9.62 9.77
N LYS A 233 -1.38 -8.83 10.80
CA LYS A 233 -1.06 -9.37 12.13
C LYS A 233 -2.19 -10.16 12.75
N ASP A 234 -3.45 -9.76 12.53
CA ASP A 234 -4.62 -10.46 13.06
C ASP A 234 -4.77 -11.84 12.39
N ILE A 235 -4.69 -11.92 11.06
CA ILE A 235 -4.74 -13.19 10.34
C ILE A 235 -3.55 -14.10 10.70
N LEU A 236 -2.33 -13.55 10.78
CA LEU A 236 -1.15 -14.33 11.20
C LEU A 236 -1.27 -14.82 12.66
N ALA A 237 -1.84 -14.01 13.56
CA ALA A 237 -2.10 -14.42 14.93
C ALA A 237 -3.12 -15.55 15.01
N TYR A 238 -4.17 -15.53 14.18
CA TYR A 238 -5.08 -16.66 14.04
C TYR A 238 -4.35 -17.93 13.62
N ILE A 239 -3.56 -17.88 12.54
CA ILE A 239 -2.82 -19.04 12.05
C ILE A 239 -1.89 -19.60 13.14
N ARG A 240 -1.18 -18.72 13.88
CA ARG A 240 -0.32 -19.13 15.00
C ARG A 240 -1.09 -19.81 16.13
N VAL A 241 -2.23 -19.27 16.56
CA VAL A 241 -3.06 -19.88 17.62
C VAL A 241 -3.68 -21.20 17.16
N ILE A 242 -4.03 -21.33 15.88
CA ILE A 242 -4.53 -22.59 15.32
C ILE A 242 -3.44 -23.68 15.38
N LEU A 243 -2.19 -23.33 15.06
CA LEU A 243 -1.04 -24.23 15.15
C LEU A 243 -0.62 -24.55 16.59
N ASP A 244 -0.65 -23.55 17.47
CA ASP A 244 -0.30 -23.68 18.88
C ASP A 244 -1.22 -22.80 19.76
N PRO A 245 -2.28 -23.37 20.35
CA PRO A 245 -3.21 -22.66 21.22
C PRO A 245 -2.59 -22.18 22.53
N SER A 246 -1.39 -22.65 22.89
CA SER A 246 -0.69 -22.21 24.10
C SER A 246 -0.10 -20.80 24.00
N LEU A 247 -0.10 -20.21 22.80
CA LEU A 247 0.45 -18.88 22.54
C LEU A 247 -0.49 -17.74 22.99
N ASP A 248 -0.53 -17.49 24.29
CA ASP A 248 -1.39 -16.49 24.94
C ASP A 248 -1.28 -15.08 24.34
N PHE A 249 -0.08 -14.67 23.90
CA PHE A 249 0.17 -13.37 23.27
C PHE A 249 -0.70 -13.17 22.01
N TYR A 250 -0.71 -14.17 21.12
CA TYR A 250 -1.50 -14.12 19.89
C TYR A 250 -2.99 -14.31 20.18
N LEU A 251 -3.34 -15.22 21.10
CA LEU A 251 -4.72 -15.43 21.51
C LEU A 251 -5.37 -14.14 22.02
N LYS A 252 -4.69 -13.40 22.89
CA LYS A 252 -5.18 -12.13 23.44
C LYS A 252 -5.44 -11.08 22.37
N ARG A 253 -4.69 -11.10 21.25
CA ARG A 253 -4.87 -10.19 20.12
C ARG A 253 -6.18 -10.44 19.36
N ILE A 254 -6.51 -11.71 19.13
CA ILE A 254 -7.60 -12.11 18.21
C ILE A 254 -8.91 -12.50 18.90
N ILE A 255 -8.89 -12.74 20.22
CA ILE A 255 -10.03 -13.31 20.94
C ILE A 255 -11.33 -12.52 20.76
N ASN A 256 -11.24 -11.20 20.60
CA ASN A 256 -12.38 -10.31 20.38
C ASN A 256 -12.30 -9.53 19.05
N VAL A 257 -11.57 -10.07 18.06
CA VAL A 257 -11.53 -9.52 16.69
C VAL A 257 -11.84 -10.63 15.69
N PRO A 258 -12.98 -10.64 14.97
CA PRO A 258 -14.15 -9.75 15.13
C PRO A 258 -14.78 -9.74 16.52
N LYS A 259 -15.64 -8.73 16.80
CA LYS A 259 -16.26 -8.53 18.12
C LYS A 259 -17.14 -9.74 18.50
N ARG A 260 -16.85 -10.35 19.66
CA ARG A 260 -17.54 -11.55 20.20
C ARG A 260 -18.17 -11.30 21.58
N ALA A 261 -18.44 -10.05 21.93
CA ALA A 261 -18.88 -9.66 23.27
C ALA A 261 -17.91 -10.07 24.41
N ILE A 262 -16.63 -10.26 24.10
CA ILE A 262 -15.58 -10.57 25.08
C ILE A 262 -14.89 -9.25 25.48
N GLY A 263 -15.32 -8.67 26.60
CA GLY A 263 -14.79 -7.41 27.11
C GLY A 263 -13.39 -7.52 27.74
N PRO A 264 -12.65 -6.40 27.89
CA PRO A 264 -11.29 -6.40 28.44
C PRO A 264 -11.21 -6.94 29.89
N THR A 265 -12.25 -6.72 30.69
CA THR A 265 -12.35 -7.28 32.05
C THR A 265 -12.45 -8.81 32.03
N SER A 266 -13.18 -9.38 31.06
CA SER A 266 -13.32 -10.83 30.90
C SER A 266 -12.02 -11.46 30.43
N VAL A 267 -11.31 -10.82 29.50
CA VAL A 267 -9.96 -11.24 29.07
C VAL A 267 -9.00 -11.23 30.26
N LYS A 268 -9.06 -10.20 31.11
CA LYS A 268 -8.21 -10.12 32.31
C LYS A 268 -8.49 -11.26 33.30
N LYS A 269 -9.77 -11.58 33.55
CA LYS A 269 -10.15 -12.74 34.36
C LYS A 269 -9.61 -14.06 33.80
N LEU A 270 -9.65 -14.24 32.48
CA LEU A 270 -9.09 -15.42 31.82
C LEU A 270 -7.57 -15.50 32.03
N GLU A 271 -6.87 -14.38 31.86
CA GLU A 271 -5.42 -14.30 32.08
C GLU A 271 -5.04 -14.64 33.54
N ASP A 272 -5.80 -14.13 34.50
CA ASP A 272 -5.56 -14.39 35.92
C ASP A 272 -5.87 -15.86 36.26
N LYS A 273 -6.92 -16.45 35.66
CA LYS A 273 -7.28 -17.87 35.84
C LYS A 273 -6.25 -18.81 35.23
N ALA A 274 -5.73 -18.48 34.05
CA ALA A 274 -4.64 -19.22 33.41
C ALA A 274 -3.39 -19.26 34.30
N LYS A 275 -3.02 -18.12 34.88
CA LYS A 275 -1.90 -18.02 35.84
C LYS A 275 -2.13 -18.81 37.12
N GLU A 276 -3.35 -18.76 37.67
CA GLU A 276 -3.73 -19.53 38.87
C GLU A 276 -3.57 -21.04 38.65
N LEU A 277 -4.00 -21.54 37.49
CA LEU A 277 -3.98 -22.96 37.14
C LEU A 277 -2.65 -23.44 36.56
N GLY A 278 -1.77 -22.53 36.14
CA GLY A 278 -0.51 -22.87 35.47
C GLY A 278 -0.69 -23.46 34.08
N VAL A 279 -1.77 -23.08 33.38
CA VAL A 279 -2.12 -23.56 32.03
C VAL A 279 -2.24 -22.37 31.05
N SER A 280 -2.37 -22.66 29.76
CA SER A 280 -2.59 -21.61 28.75
C SER A 280 -3.94 -20.90 28.94
N MET A 281 -4.08 -19.69 28.41
CA MET A 281 -5.37 -19.00 28.35
C MET A 281 -6.42 -19.81 27.58
N PHE A 282 -6.01 -20.61 26.59
CA PHE A 282 -6.93 -21.45 25.83
C PHE A 282 -7.52 -22.59 26.67
N ASP A 283 -6.69 -23.24 27.49
CA ASP A 283 -7.11 -24.32 28.39
C ASP A 283 -7.89 -23.77 29.58
N ALA A 284 -7.53 -22.58 30.08
CA ALA A 284 -8.20 -21.93 31.20
C ALA A 284 -9.67 -21.56 30.93
N ILE A 285 -10.11 -21.52 29.67
CA ILE A 285 -11.51 -21.26 29.27
C ILE A 285 -12.47 -22.25 29.96
N ASP A 286 -12.07 -23.52 30.10
CA ASP A 286 -12.93 -24.58 30.67
C ASP A 286 -13.20 -24.38 32.17
N TYR A 287 -12.41 -23.55 32.84
CA TYR A 287 -12.44 -23.32 34.28
C TYR A 287 -12.84 -21.87 34.64
N LEU A 288 -13.32 -21.11 33.66
CA LEU A 288 -13.58 -19.69 33.82
C LEU A 288 -14.91 -19.42 34.53
N ASP A 289 -14.86 -18.67 35.64
CA ASP A 289 -16.05 -18.23 36.37
C ASP A 289 -16.48 -16.80 35.97
N VAL A 290 -17.36 -16.73 34.98
CA VAL A 290 -17.93 -15.49 34.42
C VAL A 290 -19.43 -15.66 34.13
N SER A 291 -20.10 -14.56 33.75
CA SER A 291 -21.52 -14.62 33.37
C SER A 291 -21.75 -15.65 32.24
N SER A 292 -22.90 -16.33 32.24
CA SER A 292 -23.22 -17.40 31.28
C SER A 292 -23.02 -16.95 29.82
N LYS A 293 -23.44 -15.72 29.49
CA LYS A 293 -23.27 -15.14 28.16
C LYS A 293 -21.80 -14.94 27.77
N THR A 294 -20.96 -14.53 28.72
CA THR A 294 -19.52 -14.37 28.49
C THR A 294 -18.84 -15.72 28.33
N LEU A 295 -19.22 -16.72 29.12
CA LEU A 295 -18.68 -18.07 29.03
C LEU A 295 -19.05 -18.72 27.69
N GLU A 296 -20.29 -18.54 27.24
CA GLU A 296 -20.76 -18.98 25.92
C GLU A 296 -19.89 -18.40 24.80
N ALA A 297 -19.62 -17.09 24.81
CA ALA A 297 -18.73 -16.46 23.83
C ALA A 297 -17.29 -17.02 23.84
N PHE A 298 -16.73 -17.31 25.01
CA PHE A 298 -15.41 -17.96 25.10
C PHE A 298 -15.44 -19.39 24.55
N ASN A 299 -16.49 -20.15 24.86
CA ASN A 299 -16.65 -21.52 24.35
C ASN A 299 -16.87 -21.55 22.83
N GLU A 300 -17.64 -20.62 22.28
CA GLU A 300 -17.80 -20.44 20.84
C GLU A 300 -16.46 -20.16 20.16
N PHE A 301 -15.65 -19.25 20.73
CA PHE A 301 -14.31 -18.97 20.25
C PHE A 301 -13.39 -20.20 20.34
N LYS A 302 -13.39 -20.91 21.47
CA LYS A 302 -12.60 -22.14 21.66
C LYS A 302 -12.98 -23.19 20.61
N ASN A 303 -14.27 -23.43 20.42
CA ASN A 303 -14.79 -24.36 19.43
C ASN A 303 -14.45 -23.94 18.00
N LEU A 304 -14.47 -22.64 17.69
CA LEU A 304 -14.01 -22.12 16.40
C LEU A 304 -12.54 -22.47 16.15
N ILE A 305 -11.65 -22.21 17.11
CA ILE A 305 -10.21 -22.53 16.97
C ILE A 305 -9.99 -24.05 16.82
N LEU A 306 -10.70 -24.88 17.59
CA LEU A 306 -10.61 -26.33 17.46
C LEU A 306 -11.05 -26.83 16.08
N ARG A 307 -12.17 -26.31 15.54
CA ARG A 307 -12.63 -26.64 14.18
C ARG A 307 -11.63 -26.20 13.11
N LEU A 308 -11.09 -24.99 13.24
CA LEU A 308 -10.07 -24.47 12.32
C LEU A 308 -8.81 -25.34 12.35
N ARG A 309 -8.39 -25.78 13.55
CA ARG A 309 -7.25 -26.65 13.75
C ARG A 309 -7.45 -28.01 13.10
N GLU A 310 -8.57 -28.65 13.36
CA GLU A 310 -8.92 -29.93 12.73
C GLU A 310 -8.87 -29.82 11.21
N ARG A 311 -9.52 -28.81 10.64
CA ARG A 311 -9.50 -28.59 9.19
C ARG A 311 -8.11 -28.30 8.65
N LEU A 312 -7.29 -27.53 9.37
CA LEU A 312 -5.93 -27.19 8.95
C LEU A 312 -5.04 -28.44 8.80
N TYR A 313 -5.24 -29.46 9.66
CA TYR A 313 -4.52 -30.73 9.54
C TYR A 313 -4.93 -31.57 8.32
N ASP A 314 -6.13 -31.34 7.78
CA ASP A 314 -6.64 -32.00 6.58
C ASP A 314 -6.38 -31.22 5.28
N MET A 315 -5.78 -30.02 5.38
CA MET A 315 -5.45 -29.20 4.21
C MET A 315 -4.15 -29.66 3.54
N ASN A 316 -4.09 -29.46 2.22
CA ASN A 316 -2.92 -29.79 1.40
C ASN A 316 -2.40 -28.62 0.57
N ASP A 317 -3.09 -27.48 0.56
CA ASP A 317 -2.74 -26.28 -0.21
C ASP A 317 -2.60 -25.09 0.76
N LEU A 318 -1.39 -24.52 0.86
CA LEU A 318 -1.14 -23.39 1.76
C LEU A 318 -1.85 -22.11 1.31
N GLY A 319 -2.08 -21.94 0.01
CA GLY A 319 -2.78 -20.79 -0.56
C GLY A 319 -4.22 -20.66 -0.06
N GLU A 320 -4.85 -21.76 0.34
CA GLU A 320 -6.20 -21.76 0.90
C GLU A 320 -6.24 -21.32 2.38
N VAL A 321 -5.15 -21.45 3.13
CA VAL A 321 -5.12 -21.23 4.59
C VAL A 321 -5.61 -19.85 4.97
N VAL A 322 -5.04 -18.81 4.35
CA VAL A 322 -5.38 -17.40 4.64
C VAL A 322 -6.85 -17.14 4.33
N SER A 323 -7.33 -17.58 3.16
CA SER A 323 -8.74 -17.43 2.77
C SER A 323 -9.65 -18.11 3.77
N TYR A 324 -9.38 -19.38 4.08
CA TYR A 324 -10.19 -20.18 4.96
C TYR A 324 -10.28 -19.57 6.36
N VAL A 325 -9.14 -19.21 6.96
CA VAL A 325 -9.10 -18.56 8.27
C VAL A 325 -9.87 -17.24 8.25
N ALA A 326 -9.64 -16.38 7.24
CA ALA A 326 -10.29 -15.08 7.16
C ALA A 326 -11.81 -15.16 7.00
N TYR A 327 -12.33 -16.15 6.26
CA TYR A 327 -13.77 -16.37 6.09
C TYR A 327 -14.41 -17.02 7.32
N GLN A 328 -13.84 -18.11 7.84
CA GLN A 328 -14.42 -18.86 8.95
C GLN A 328 -14.41 -18.10 10.29
N THR A 329 -13.46 -17.17 10.45
CA THR A 329 -13.45 -16.26 11.61
C THR A 329 -14.38 -15.06 11.45
N GLU A 330 -15.06 -14.96 10.31
CA GLU A 330 -15.88 -13.82 9.87
C GLU A 330 -15.09 -12.50 9.76
N TYR A 331 -13.76 -12.57 9.62
CA TYR A 331 -12.91 -11.39 9.53
C TYR A 331 -13.16 -10.61 8.23
N ILE A 332 -13.31 -11.31 7.10
CA ILE A 332 -13.65 -10.67 5.82
C ILE A 332 -15.01 -9.98 5.91
N LYS A 333 -16.01 -10.69 6.45
CA LYS A 333 -17.37 -10.14 6.63
C LYS A 333 -17.36 -8.88 7.49
N MET A 334 -16.60 -8.88 8.60
CA MET A 334 -16.42 -7.69 9.43
C MET A 334 -15.90 -6.48 8.63
N LEU A 335 -14.95 -6.69 7.70
CA LEU A 335 -14.44 -5.63 6.85
C LEU A 335 -15.42 -5.22 5.74
N GLU A 336 -16.14 -6.19 5.14
CA GLU A 336 -17.17 -5.93 4.13
C GLU A 336 -18.34 -5.12 4.71
N ASP A 337 -18.70 -5.37 5.97
CA ASP A 337 -19.75 -4.65 6.70
C ASP A 337 -19.37 -3.19 7.00
N GLU A 338 -18.06 -2.82 6.98
CA GLU A 338 -17.60 -1.42 7.13
C GLU A 338 -17.93 -0.57 5.89
N LYS A 339 -18.04 -1.19 4.70
CA LYS A 339 -18.41 -0.55 3.41
C LYS A 339 -17.65 0.72 3.03
N ASP A 340 -16.41 0.89 3.47
CA ASP A 340 -15.57 2.02 3.13
C ASP A 340 -14.33 1.59 2.30
N ASP A 341 -13.64 2.54 1.69
CA ASP A 341 -12.48 2.22 0.85
C ASP A 341 -11.27 1.72 1.67
N ILE A 342 -11.20 2.09 2.95
CA ILE A 342 -10.14 1.62 3.86
C ILE A 342 -10.33 0.11 4.11
N SER A 343 -11.57 -0.35 4.27
CA SER A 343 -11.88 -1.76 4.49
C SER A 343 -11.62 -2.59 3.23
N LYS A 344 -11.92 -2.05 2.04
CA LYS A 344 -11.51 -2.67 0.76
C LYS A 344 -9.99 -2.83 0.67
N GLU A 345 -9.22 -1.80 1.01
CA GLU A 345 -7.75 -1.87 1.02
C GLU A 345 -7.22 -2.93 1.99
N ARG A 346 -7.82 -3.04 3.19
CA ARG A 346 -7.48 -4.11 4.15
C ARG A 346 -7.77 -5.49 3.59
N ILE A 347 -8.89 -5.67 2.87
CA ILE A 347 -9.21 -6.93 2.20
C ILE A 347 -8.19 -7.24 1.10
N GLU A 348 -7.77 -6.24 0.30
CA GLU A 348 -6.69 -6.39 -0.69
C GLU A 348 -5.38 -6.84 -0.03
N ASN A 349 -5.02 -6.28 1.12
CA ASN A 349 -3.84 -6.69 1.88
C ASN A 349 -3.93 -8.15 2.35
N ILE A 350 -5.08 -8.58 2.91
CA ILE A 350 -5.30 -9.98 3.30
C ILE A 350 -5.22 -10.89 2.08
N ASN A 351 -5.77 -10.47 0.95
CA ASN A 351 -5.69 -11.23 -0.29
C ASN A 351 -4.25 -11.33 -0.79
N GLU A 352 -3.46 -10.28 -0.67
CA GLU A 352 -2.04 -10.32 -1.05
C GLU A 352 -1.20 -11.16 -0.11
N LEU A 353 -1.59 -11.31 1.17
CA LEU A 353 -0.95 -12.27 2.07
C LEU A 353 -1.07 -13.71 1.53
N LYS A 354 -2.13 -14.04 0.79
CA LYS A 354 -2.26 -15.36 0.13
C LYS A 354 -1.11 -15.64 -0.83
N SER A 355 -0.63 -14.62 -1.54
CA SER A 355 0.49 -14.74 -2.47
C SER A 355 1.76 -15.26 -1.77
N VAL A 356 1.98 -14.88 -0.50
CA VAL A 356 3.10 -15.40 0.33
C VAL A 356 2.95 -16.90 0.58
N PHE A 357 1.74 -17.36 0.84
CA PHE A 357 1.47 -18.77 1.16
C PHE A 357 1.52 -19.65 -0.09
N VAL A 358 0.97 -19.17 -1.21
CA VAL A 358 1.09 -19.83 -2.52
C VAL A 358 2.56 -19.97 -2.92
N GLN A 359 3.36 -18.91 -2.77
CA GLN A 359 4.80 -18.97 -3.01
C GLN A 359 5.48 -19.96 -2.07
N GLY A 360 5.19 -19.88 -0.77
CA GLY A 360 5.77 -20.78 0.22
C GLY A 360 5.45 -22.26 -0.04
N ASP A 361 4.28 -22.59 -0.57
CA ASP A 361 3.94 -23.99 -0.89
C ASP A 361 4.82 -24.57 -2.00
N VAL A 362 5.19 -23.72 -2.96
CA VAL A 362 6.07 -24.09 -4.07
C VAL A 362 7.54 -24.11 -3.60
N PHE A 363 7.96 -23.15 -2.78
CA PHE A 363 9.37 -22.97 -2.41
C PHE A 363 9.83 -23.84 -1.24
N TYR A 364 8.97 -24.10 -0.25
CA TYR A 364 9.35 -24.86 0.94
C TYR A 364 9.11 -26.36 0.74
N GLU A 365 10.06 -27.17 1.21
CA GLU A 365 9.94 -28.62 1.26
C GLU A 365 9.42 -29.07 2.64
N GLY A 366 8.85 -30.29 2.68
CA GLY A 366 8.35 -30.92 3.89
C GLY A 366 6.83 -31.14 3.88
N THR A 367 6.32 -31.55 5.03
CA THR A 367 4.89 -31.68 5.29
C THR A 367 4.20 -30.32 5.28
N PHE A 368 2.88 -30.30 5.09
CA PHE A 368 2.08 -29.08 5.10
C PHE A 368 2.36 -28.18 6.31
N ILE A 369 2.39 -28.77 7.51
CA ILE A 369 2.65 -28.03 8.76
C ILE A 369 4.09 -27.50 8.84
N GLU A 370 5.07 -28.27 8.36
CA GLU A 370 6.47 -27.81 8.30
C GLU A 370 6.63 -26.63 7.36
N LYS A 371 6.01 -26.67 6.18
CA LYS A 371 6.04 -25.54 5.23
C LYS A 371 5.34 -24.31 5.81
N LEU A 372 4.17 -24.49 6.42
CA LEU A 372 3.42 -23.41 7.07
C LEU A 372 4.24 -22.76 8.19
N THR A 373 4.92 -23.56 9.01
CA THR A 373 5.80 -23.06 10.08
C THR A 373 6.98 -22.27 9.50
N GLN A 374 7.63 -22.78 8.44
CA GLN A 374 8.71 -22.07 7.75
C GLN A 374 8.27 -20.70 7.21
N ILE A 375 7.08 -20.59 6.62
CA ILE A 375 6.51 -19.31 6.16
C ILE A 375 6.35 -18.34 7.35
N LEU A 376 5.78 -18.80 8.47
CA LEU A 376 5.56 -17.95 9.64
C LEU A 376 6.88 -17.48 10.27
N ASP A 377 7.91 -18.32 10.24
CA ASP A 377 9.25 -17.97 10.74
C ASP A 377 9.94 -16.97 9.80
N GLN A 378 9.80 -17.13 8.48
CA GLN A 378 10.29 -16.17 7.49
C GLN A 378 9.64 -14.78 7.70
N ILE A 379 8.33 -14.73 7.89
CA ILE A 379 7.60 -13.48 8.15
C ILE A 379 8.07 -12.82 9.44
N ALA A 380 8.32 -13.61 10.49
CA ALA A 380 8.85 -13.09 11.75
C ALA A 380 10.23 -12.46 11.56
N LEU A 381 11.11 -13.12 10.79
CA LEU A 381 12.44 -12.61 10.48
C LEU A 381 12.39 -11.27 9.71
N TYR A 382 11.53 -11.16 8.70
CA TYR A 382 11.33 -9.91 7.97
C TYR A 382 10.82 -8.79 8.87
N THR A 383 9.87 -9.09 9.76
CA THR A 383 9.35 -8.10 10.72
C THR A 383 10.44 -7.57 11.66
N ASP A 384 11.38 -8.42 12.08
CA ASP A 384 12.50 -8.04 12.94
C ASP A 384 13.58 -7.24 12.19
N LEU A 385 13.80 -7.53 10.91
CA LEU A 385 14.70 -6.77 10.05
C LEU A 385 14.16 -5.36 9.79
N ASP A 386 12.87 -5.25 9.48
CA ASP A 386 12.18 -3.96 9.28
C ASP A 386 12.34 -3.00 10.46
N GLN A 387 12.21 -3.50 11.69
CA GLN A 387 12.34 -2.66 12.90
C GLN A 387 13.76 -2.12 13.12
N LYS A 388 14.76 -2.67 12.44
CA LYS A 388 16.18 -2.30 12.57
C LYS A 388 16.67 -1.41 11.43
N LEU A 389 15.83 -1.11 10.44
CA LEU A 389 16.22 -0.30 9.29
C LEU A 389 16.46 1.17 9.72
N PRO A 390 17.50 1.84 9.19
CA PRO A 390 17.76 3.24 9.47
C PRO A 390 16.65 4.13 8.88
N GLU A 391 16.43 5.31 9.49
CA GLU A 391 15.45 6.31 9.00
C GLU A 391 15.72 6.83 7.58
N GLN A 392 16.92 6.57 7.03
CA GLN A 392 17.30 6.98 5.68
C GLN A 392 17.38 5.77 4.75
N GLY A 393 16.30 5.53 4.01
CA GLY A 393 16.18 4.46 3.02
C GLY A 393 15.49 4.92 1.74
N VAL A 394 15.34 3.98 0.80
CA VAL A 394 14.52 4.15 -0.40
C VAL A 394 13.07 4.39 0.01
N ILE A 395 12.44 5.41 -0.55
CA ILE A 395 11.06 5.74 -0.21
C ILE A 395 10.10 4.89 -1.03
N LEU A 396 9.22 4.14 -0.35
CA LEU A 396 8.11 3.41 -0.97
C LEU A 396 6.83 4.17 -0.65
N SER A 397 6.05 4.51 -1.67
CA SER A 397 4.82 5.28 -1.48
C SER A 397 3.79 4.95 -2.55
N THR A 398 2.52 5.13 -2.21
CA THR A 398 1.49 5.23 -3.24
C THR A 398 1.62 6.52 -4.04
N PHE A 399 1.13 6.53 -5.29
CA PHE A 399 1.06 7.76 -6.09
C PHE A 399 0.21 8.87 -5.45
N HIS A 400 -0.75 8.53 -4.59
CA HIS A 400 -1.59 9.52 -3.90
C HIS A 400 -0.86 10.22 -2.76
N GLN A 401 -0.02 9.49 -2.02
CA GLN A 401 0.66 10.00 -0.83
C GLN A 401 1.94 10.77 -1.18
N VAL A 402 2.51 10.54 -2.36
CA VAL A 402 3.76 11.19 -2.79
C VAL A 402 3.58 12.65 -3.22
N LYS A 403 2.34 13.15 -3.31
CA LYS A 403 2.06 14.53 -3.71
C LYS A 403 2.79 15.51 -2.78
N GLY A 404 3.41 16.54 -3.38
CA GLY A 404 4.25 17.51 -2.66
C GLY A 404 5.70 17.08 -2.42
N LEU A 405 6.04 15.81 -2.60
CA LEU A 405 7.44 15.34 -2.51
C LEU A 405 8.15 15.42 -3.86
N GLU A 406 9.47 15.18 -3.86
CA GLU A 406 10.32 15.15 -5.05
C GLU A 406 11.60 14.35 -4.81
N PHE A 407 12.04 13.58 -5.82
CA PHE A 407 13.17 12.65 -5.71
C PHE A 407 14.10 12.77 -6.92
N LYS A 408 15.39 12.49 -6.75
CA LYS A 408 16.31 12.47 -7.90
C LYS A 408 15.98 11.34 -8.85
N VAL A 409 15.64 10.18 -8.29
CA VAL A 409 15.29 8.98 -9.05
C VAL A 409 13.92 8.48 -8.61
N VAL A 410 13.06 8.19 -9.59
CA VAL A 410 11.74 7.59 -9.35
C VAL A 410 11.58 6.33 -10.19
N PHE A 411 11.16 5.25 -9.55
CA PHE A 411 10.62 4.06 -10.18
C PHE A 411 9.09 4.12 -10.06
N MET A 412 8.37 4.22 -11.18
CA MET A 412 6.93 3.95 -11.21
C MET A 412 6.78 2.46 -11.52
N ALA A 413 6.51 1.68 -10.47
CA ALA A 413 6.41 0.24 -10.54
C ALA A 413 4.99 -0.23 -10.89
N VAL A 414 4.89 -1.41 -11.49
CA VAL A 414 3.60 -2.05 -11.80
C VAL A 414 2.75 -1.17 -12.74
N MET A 415 3.37 -0.68 -13.81
CA MET A 415 2.70 0.08 -14.87
C MET A 415 1.98 -0.87 -15.84
N GLU A 416 0.95 -1.54 -15.34
CA GLU A 416 0.20 -2.61 -15.99
C GLU A 416 -1.26 -2.21 -16.20
N GLU A 417 -1.87 -2.57 -17.32
CA GLU A 417 -3.34 -2.44 -17.49
C GLU A 417 -4.10 -3.19 -16.39
N ASP A 418 -5.28 -2.70 -16.04
CA ASP A 418 -6.16 -3.18 -14.96
C ASP A 418 -5.62 -3.05 -13.52
N ILE A 419 -4.32 -2.77 -13.35
CA ILE A 419 -3.70 -2.40 -12.08
C ILE A 419 -3.49 -0.89 -12.02
N PHE A 420 -2.84 -0.32 -13.03
CA PHE A 420 -2.65 1.12 -13.18
C PHE A 420 -2.68 1.54 -14.67
N PRO A 421 -3.85 1.95 -15.20
CA PRO A 421 -5.06 2.36 -14.47
C PRO A 421 -5.81 1.21 -13.79
N SER A 422 -6.41 1.48 -12.63
CA SER A 422 -7.23 0.49 -11.93
C SER A 422 -8.48 0.10 -12.73
N SER A 423 -8.77 -1.21 -12.81
CA SER A 423 -9.98 -1.72 -13.48
C SER A 423 -11.29 -1.17 -12.92
N LEU A 424 -11.36 -0.94 -11.60
CA LEU A 424 -12.52 -0.33 -10.95
C LEU A 424 -12.75 1.10 -11.45
N SER A 425 -11.66 1.87 -11.57
CA SER A 425 -11.72 3.21 -12.14
C SER A 425 -12.24 3.13 -13.57
N ILE A 426 -11.67 2.31 -14.45
CA ILE A 426 -12.06 2.25 -15.88
C ILE A 426 -13.59 2.10 -16.11
N LEU A 427 -14.30 1.41 -15.22
CA LEU A 427 -15.74 1.18 -15.31
C LEU A 427 -16.58 2.42 -14.96
N GLU A 428 -16.04 3.36 -14.18
CA GLU A 428 -16.70 4.61 -13.79
C GLU A 428 -16.39 5.72 -14.81
N SER A 429 -17.41 6.40 -15.32
CA SER A 429 -17.23 7.50 -16.30
C SER A 429 -16.48 8.68 -15.68
N GLY A 430 -15.33 9.07 -16.25
CA GLY A 430 -14.52 10.23 -15.84
C GLY A 430 -13.31 9.90 -14.94
N SER A 431 -13.21 8.67 -14.46
CA SER A 431 -12.13 8.19 -13.59
C SER A 431 -10.77 8.05 -14.29
N LEU A 432 -10.75 7.81 -15.61
CA LEU A 432 -9.50 7.58 -16.34
C LEU A 432 -8.66 8.86 -16.40
N ASP A 433 -9.32 10.02 -16.50
CA ASP A 433 -8.64 11.31 -16.45
C ASP A 433 -8.01 11.54 -15.07
N GLU A 434 -8.63 11.07 -13.99
CA GLU A 434 -8.07 11.11 -12.64
C GLU A 434 -6.89 10.14 -12.48
N GLU A 435 -7.01 8.88 -12.93
CA GLU A 435 -5.90 7.92 -12.97
C GLU A 435 -4.70 8.46 -13.78
N ARG A 436 -4.97 9.20 -14.86
CA ARG A 436 -3.92 9.85 -15.65
C ARG A 436 -3.28 11.03 -14.93
N ARG A 437 -4.04 11.82 -14.16
CA ARG A 437 -3.48 12.85 -13.26
C ARG A 437 -2.59 12.22 -12.18
N ILE A 438 -3.00 11.07 -11.64
CA ILE A 438 -2.19 10.29 -10.69
C ILE A 438 -0.86 9.87 -11.34
N ALA A 439 -0.90 9.37 -12.57
CA ALA A 439 0.31 9.02 -13.32
C ALA A 439 1.19 10.26 -13.60
N TYR A 440 0.58 11.38 -14.00
CA TYR A 440 1.25 12.66 -14.20
C TYR A 440 1.95 13.16 -12.92
N VAL A 441 1.29 13.07 -11.77
CA VAL A 441 1.90 13.39 -10.46
C VAL A 441 3.12 12.53 -10.22
N GLY A 442 3.03 11.21 -10.45
CA GLY A 442 4.15 10.27 -10.31
C GLY A 442 5.35 10.62 -11.19
N VAL A 443 5.12 10.89 -12.48
CA VAL A 443 6.17 11.31 -13.43
C VAL A 443 6.86 12.59 -12.96
N THR A 444 6.08 13.59 -12.52
CA THR A 444 6.58 14.90 -12.09
C THR A 444 7.20 14.90 -10.69
N ARG A 445 7.27 13.74 -10.01
CA ARG A 445 8.08 13.60 -8.78
C ARG A 445 9.57 13.41 -9.08
N ALA A 446 9.92 12.97 -10.29
CA ALA A 446 11.29 12.69 -10.69
C ALA A 446 12.03 13.96 -11.12
N LYS A 447 13.22 14.21 -10.54
CA LYS A 447 14.10 15.30 -10.95
C LYS A 447 15.00 14.92 -12.12
N GLU A 448 15.74 13.81 -11.98
CA GLU A 448 16.84 13.45 -12.90
C GLU A 448 16.57 12.17 -13.70
N ARG A 449 16.00 11.14 -13.07
CA ARG A 449 15.78 9.82 -13.69
C ARG A 449 14.40 9.28 -13.36
N LEU A 450 13.75 8.74 -14.39
CA LEU A 450 12.46 8.09 -14.30
C LEU A 450 12.54 6.70 -14.92
N TYR A 451 12.07 5.69 -14.19
CA TYR A 451 11.94 4.31 -14.64
C TYR A 451 10.47 3.93 -14.57
N LEU A 452 9.94 3.38 -15.66
CA LEU A 452 8.59 2.82 -15.76
C LEU A 452 8.74 1.31 -15.89
N THR A 453 8.28 0.55 -14.90
CA THR A 453 8.46 -0.92 -14.89
C THR A 453 7.11 -1.63 -14.93
N TYR A 454 7.07 -2.79 -15.59
CA TYR A 454 5.91 -3.66 -15.63
C TYR A 454 6.33 -5.12 -15.79
N ALA A 455 5.46 -6.05 -15.40
CA ALA A 455 5.64 -7.49 -15.62
C ALA A 455 4.55 -8.06 -16.54
N ASN A 456 4.92 -9.04 -17.37
CA ASN A 456 3.95 -9.74 -18.23
C ASN A 456 3.07 -10.72 -17.42
N GLN A 457 3.58 -11.20 -16.28
CA GLN A 457 2.90 -12.12 -15.37
C GLN A 457 3.15 -11.69 -13.93
N ARG A 458 2.09 -11.64 -13.10
CA ARG A 458 2.17 -11.28 -11.69
C ARG A 458 1.34 -12.20 -10.82
N LEU A 459 1.90 -12.65 -9.70
CA LEU A 459 1.10 -13.26 -8.64
C LEU A 459 0.50 -12.14 -7.80
N LEU A 460 -0.80 -11.91 -7.95
CA LEU A 460 -1.53 -10.90 -7.20
C LEU A 460 -2.74 -11.54 -6.55
N TYR A 461 -2.92 -11.30 -5.26
CA TYR A 461 -4.08 -11.81 -4.51
C TYR A 461 -4.18 -13.36 -4.54
N GLY A 462 -3.04 -14.05 -4.58
CA GLY A 462 -2.96 -15.51 -4.64
C GLY A 462 -3.22 -16.12 -6.03
N SER A 463 -3.38 -15.30 -7.07
CA SER A 463 -3.65 -15.78 -8.44
C SER A 463 -2.68 -15.16 -9.44
N VAL A 464 -2.33 -15.94 -10.46
CA VAL A 464 -1.50 -15.45 -11.56
C VAL A 464 -2.35 -14.60 -12.50
N LYS A 465 -1.97 -13.35 -12.67
CA LYS A 465 -2.53 -12.42 -13.67
C LYS A 465 -1.55 -12.20 -14.80
N TYR A 466 -2.07 -12.18 -16.02
CA TYR A 466 -1.35 -11.76 -17.21
C TYR A 466 -1.81 -10.35 -17.56
N SER A 467 -0.86 -9.42 -17.63
CA SER A 467 -1.15 -8.01 -17.82
C SER A 467 -0.44 -7.48 -19.05
N GLU A 468 -1.13 -6.65 -19.82
CA GLU A 468 -0.52 -5.83 -20.85
C GLU A 468 0.12 -4.57 -20.22
N PRO A 469 1.14 -3.96 -20.87
CA PRO A 469 1.69 -2.70 -20.38
C PRO A 469 0.62 -1.60 -20.37
N SER A 470 0.62 -0.80 -19.31
CA SER A 470 -0.30 0.32 -19.11
C SER A 470 -0.32 1.25 -20.33
N ARG A 471 -1.52 1.70 -20.72
CA ARG A 471 -1.72 2.74 -21.74
C ARG A 471 -0.96 4.01 -21.41
N PHE A 472 -0.73 4.33 -20.14
CA PHE A 472 0.03 5.51 -19.75
C PHE A 472 1.47 5.47 -20.27
N ILE A 473 2.07 4.28 -20.38
CA ILE A 473 3.38 4.12 -21.02
C ILE A 473 3.29 4.57 -22.49
N LYS A 474 2.27 4.09 -23.22
CA LYS A 474 2.07 4.41 -24.65
C LYS A 474 1.76 5.89 -24.86
N GLU A 475 0.92 6.48 -24.02
CA GLU A 475 0.54 7.90 -24.03
C GLU A 475 1.74 8.82 -23.73
N MET A 476 2.71 8.35 -22.94
CA MET A 476 3.98 9.04 -22.71
C MET A 476 4.98 8.94 -23.87
N MET A 477 4.78 8.06 -24.86
CA MET A 477 5.74 7.84 -25.95
C MET A 477 5.46 8.71 -27.19
N GLU A 478 6.46 8.91 -28.06
CA GLU A 478 6.25 9.65 -29.30
C GLU A 478 5.63 8.69 -30.31
N PRO A 479 4.62 9.09 -31.10
CA PRO A 479 3.94 8.21 -32.05
C PRO A 479 4.86 7.57 -33.12
N LYS A 480 6.12 8.00 -33.23
CA LYS A 480 7.12 7.46 -34.18
C LYS A 480 8.34 6.80 -33.51
N LYS A 481 8.47 6.85 -32.18
CA LYS A 481 9.52 6.14 -31.44
C LYS A 481 8.86 5.08 -30.58
N VAL A 482 8.56 3.94 -31.20
CA VAL A 482 8.53 2.69 -30.43
C VAL A 482 10.00 2.43 -30.07
N MET A 483 10.43 2.92 -28.91
CA MET A 483 11.75 2.54 -28.40
C MET A 483 11.71 1.03 -28.22
N VAL A 484 12.68 0.37 -28.86
CA VAL A 484 13.03 -1.02 -28.58
C VAL A 484 13.17 -1.10 -27.06
N SER A 485 12.26 -1.83 -26.43
CA SER A 485 12.41 -2.18 -25.02
C SER A 485 13.84 -2.66 -24.85
N LYS A 486 14.52 -2.24 -23.77
CA LYS A 486 15.56 -3.12 -23.26
C LYS A 486 14.81 -4.35 -22.78
N ARG A 487 14.52 -5.29 -23.71
CA ARG A 487 14.66 -6.69 -23.39
C ARG A 487 16.10 -6.76 -22.91
N ILE A 488 16.25 -6.70 -21.59
CA ILE A 488 17.33 -7.44 -20.99
C ILE A 488 16.94 -8.87 -21.34
N GLU A 489 17.36 -9.32 -22.54
CA GLU A 489 17.48 -10.74 -22.78
C GLU A 489 18.23 -11.25 -21.55
N PRO A 490 17.76 -12.33 -20.90
CA PRO A 490 18.53 -12.90 -19.81
C PRO A 490 19.93 -13.02 -20.36
N SER A 491 20.87 -12.27 -19.81
CA SER A 491 22.26 -12.54 -20.11
C SER A 491 22.37 -14.00 -19.74
N THR A 492 22.58 -14.87 -20.72
CA THR A 492 22.92 -16.27 -20.52
C THR A 492 24.33 -16.39 -19.91
N GLN A 493 24.81 -15.33 -19.26
CA GLN A 493 25.38 -15.48 -17.95
C GLN A 493 24.23 -15.68 -16.95
N ASN A 494 23.71 -16.92 -16.92
CA ASN A 494 23.38 -17.50 -15.63
C ASN A 494 24.62 -17.23 -14.77
N THR A 495 24.62 -16.14 -14.00
CA THR A 495 25.55 -16.01 -12.88
C THR A 495 24.98 -16.96 -11.85
N THR A 496 25.11 -18.24 -12.14
CA THR A 496 25.01 -19.26 -11.14
C THR A 496 26.06 -18.90 -10.09
N PHE A 497 25.58 -18.51 -8.91
CA PHE A 497 26.39 -18.23 -7.74
C PHE A 497 27.30 -19.43 -7.38
N LEU A 498 26.93 -20.63 -7.82
CA LEU A 498 27.52 -21.93 -7.58
C LEU A 498 27.71 -22.71 -8.88
N LYS A 499 28.85 -23.41 -9.01
CA LYS A 499 29.18 -24.30 -10.11
C LYS A 499 29.42 -25.71 -9.57
N ALA A 500 29.21 -26.72 -10.41
CA ALA A 500 29.61 -28.09 -10.06
C ALA A 500 31.11 -28.11 -9.66
N GLY A 501 31.39 -28.65 -8.47
CA GLY A 501 32.71 -28.64 -7.84
C GLY A 501 32.93 -27.57 -6.77
N ASP A 502 32.05 -26.57 -6.66
CA ASP A 502 32.16 -25.54 -5.61
C ASP A 502 31.96 -26.14 -4.22
N LYS A 503 32.76 -25.66 -3.25
CA LYS A 503 32.56 -25.94 -1.84
C LYS A 503 31.59 -24.93 -1.26
N VAL A 504 30.64 -25.44 -0.48
CA VAL A 504 29.60 -24.63 0.14
C VAL A 504 29.47 -25.03 1.60
N ASN A 505 29.08 -24.08 2.44
CA ASN A 505 28.68 -24.34 3.82
C ASN A 505 27.18 -24.12 3.92
N HIS A 506 26.46 -25.12 4.41
CA HIS A 506 25.06 -25.01 4.76
C HIS A 506 24.89 -24.91 6.28
N GLN A 507 24.11 -23.95 6.76
CA GLN A 507 23.94 -23.72 8.22
C GLN A 507 23.50 -24.97 9.00
N VAL A 508 22.75 -25.88 8.34
CA VAL A 508 22.26 -27.13 8.95
C VAL A 508 23.08 -28.36 8.54
N PHE A 509 23.57 -28.43 7.30
CA PHE A 509 24.18 -29.65 6.76
C PHE A 509 25.72 -29.61 6.76
N GLY A 510 26.30 -28.46 7.17
CA GLY A 510 27.74 -28.23 7.19
C GLY A 510 28.33 -28.10 5.79
N GLU A 511 29.59 -28.51 5.66
CA GLU A 511 30.32 -28.45 4.39
C GLU A 511 29.76 -29.45 3.37
N GLY A 512 29.48 -28.97 2.17
CA GLY A 512 29.05 -29.77 1.02
C GLY A 512 29.80 -29.40 -0.26
N ILE A 513 29.70 -30.28 -1.26
CA ILE A 513 30.25 -30.07 -2.61
C ILE A 513 29.10 -30.08 -3.61
N VAL A 514 29.02 -29.05 -4.44
CA VAL A 514 28.02 -28.97 -5.51
C VAL A 514 28.33 -30.02 -6.57
N VAL A 515 27.39 -30.93 -6.82
CA VAL A 515 27.49 -32.03 -7.79
C VAL A 515 27.00 -31.60 -9.17
N ASN A 516 25.88 -30.88 -9.22
CA ASN A 516 25.29 -30.33 -10.45
C ASN A 516 24.41 -29.11 -10.12
N VAL A 517 24.19 -28.22 -11.08
CA VAL A 517 23.26 -27.10 -10.97
C VAL A 517 22.36 -27.11 -12.21
N GLU A 518 21.06 -27.28 -12.00
CA GLU A 518 20.03 -27.22 -13.04
C GLU A 518 19.08 -26.06 -12.70
N ASP A 519 18.94 -25.10 -13.61
CA ASP A 519 18.25 -23.82 -13.38
C ASP A 519 18.75 -23.14 -12.08
N ASP A 520 17.85 -22.89 -11.11
CA ASP A 520 18.18 -22.29 -9.82
C ASP A 520 18.45 -23.33 -8.72
N ILE A 521 18.55 -24.63 -9.04
CA ILE A 521 18.67 -25.72 -8.05
C ILE A 521 20.06 -26.36 -8.11
N ALA A 522 20.83 -26.20 -7.03
CA ALA A 522 22.10 -26.87 -6.80
C ALA A 522 21.88 -28.24 -6.11
N THR A 523 22.36 -29.31 -6.73
CA THR A 523 22.49 -30.62 -6.08
C THR A 523 23.81 -30.66 -5.33
N ILE A 524 23.79 -30.82 -4.01
CA ILE A 524 24.96 -30.67 -3.12
C ILE A 524 25.12 -31.93 -2.27
N ALA A 525 26.31 -32.52 -2.28
CA ALA A 525 26.67 -33.66 -1.46
C ALA A 525 27.29 -33.20 -0.14
N PHE A 526 26.60 -33.46 0.98
CA PHE A 526 27.07 -33.19 2.34
C PHE A 526 27.63 -34.45 3.00
N LYS A 527 28.47 -34.27 4.03
CA LYS A 527 29.00 -35.38 4.84
C LYS A 527 27.87 -36.09 5.61
N MET A 528 28.11 -37.34 6.02
CA MET A 528 27.17 -38.08 6.87
C MET A 528 26.82 -37.28 8.13
N PRO A 529 25.53 -37.27 8.56
CA PRO A 529 24.42 -38.12 8.11
C PRO A 529 23.58 -37.55 6.95
N HIS A 530 23.93 -36.40 6.36
CA HIS A 530 22.99 -35.60 5.56
C HIS A 530 22.89 -35.98 4.07
N GLY A 531 23.93 -36.60 3.50
CA GLY A 531 23.91 -37.12 2.12
C GLY A 531 23.72 -36.05 1.05
N VAL A 532 23.09 -36.41 -0.07
CA VAL A 532 22.86 -35.50 -1.21
C VAL A 532 21.55 -34.73 -1.01
N LYS A 533 21.57 -33.41 -1.18
CA LYS A 533 20.40 -32.51 -1.10
C LYS A 533 20.31 -31.64 -2.35
N LYS A 534 19.09 -31.36 -2.80
CA LYS A 534 18.82 -30.34 -3.82
C LYS A 534 18.42 -29.07 -3.09
N ILE A 535 19.13 -27.98 -3.34
CA ILE A 535 18.98 -26.71 -2.61
C ILE A 535 18.98 -25.60 -3.65
N LEU A 536 18.07 -24.65 -3.53
CA LEU A 536 18.10 -23.45 -4.37
C LEU A 536 19.46 -22.77 -4.21
N GLU A 537 20.08 -22.37 -5.31
CA GLU A 537 21.39 -21.74 -5.33
C GLU A 537 21.43 -20.45 -4.49
N ASN A 538 20.29 -19.77 -4.39
CA ASN A 538 20.08 -18.56 -3.61
C ASN A 538 19.52 -18.81 -2.19
N HIS A 539 19.52 -20.07 -1.72
CA HIS A 539 18.98 -20.41 -0.41
C HIS A 539 19.79 -19.74 0.71
N PRO A 540 19.16 -19.02 1.67
CA PRO A 540 19.84 -18.17 2.65
C PRO A 540 20.74 -18.95 3.62
N SER A 541 20.51 -20.25 3.79
CA SER A 541 21.36 -21.11 4.60
C SER A 541 22.61 -21.59 3.87
N LEU A 542 22.76 -21.31 2.57
CA LEU A 542 23.85 -21.77 1.73
C LEU A 542 24.85 -20.64 1.45
N ARG A 543 26.13 -20.86 1.76
CA ARG A 543 27.22 -19.92 1.46
C ARG A 543 28.32 -20.62 0.70
N LYS A 544 28.82 -20.02 -0.38
CA LYS A 544 30.03 -20.49 -1.06
C LYS A 544 31.26 -20.24 -0.17
N ILE A 545 32.13 -21.24 -0.05
CA ILE A 545 33.39 -21.19 0.72
C ILE A 545 34.56 -20.89 -0.21
#